data_AF-A0A8S0FPS5-F1
#
_entry.id   AF-A0A8S0FPS5-F1
#
_cell.length_a   1.000
_cell.length_b   1.000
_cell.length_c   1.000
_cell.angle_alpha   90.00
_cell.angle_beta   90.00
_cell.angle_gamma   90.00
#
_symmetry.space_group_name_H-M   'P 1'
#
loop_
_entity.id
_entity.type
_entity.pdbx_description
1 polymer ?
#
loop_
_entity_poly.entity_id
_entity_poly.type
_entity_poly.pdbx_seq_one_letter_code
_entity_poly.pdbx_strand_id
1 'polypeptide(L)'
;MGEEAVAFAIIIAPLMVRLGYDSITTVLVTYIATQIGFASSWMNPFCVVVAQGIAGVPVLSGSGLRIVVWVIATLIGLIFTMVYASRVKKNPLLSRVHESDRFFREKQADVEQRPFTFGDWLVLIVLTAVNVGNGLGYLGRDR
;
A
#
# COMPACT_ATOMS: atom_id res chain seq x y z
N MET A 1 -10.61 -0.16 4.66
CA MET A 1 -9.29 0.39 4.30
C MET A 1 -8.16 -0.18 5.16
N GLY A 2 -8.30 -0.26 6.50
CA GLY A 2 -7.21 -0.78 7.34
C GLY A 2 -6.89 -2.28 7.17
N GLU A 3 -7.91 -3.13 6.96
CA GLU A 3 -7.75 -4.58 6.86
C GLU A 3 -6.91 -5.00 5.64
N GLU A 4 -7.14 -4.36 4.49
CA GLU A 4 -6.37 -4.59 3.25
C GLU A 4 -4.92 -4.15 3.40
N ALA A 5 -4.67 -3.05 4.11
CA ALA A 5 -3.31 -2.55 4.36
C ALA A 5 -2.50 -3.50 5.24
N VAL A 6 -3.15 -4.24 6.16
CA VAL A 6 -2.49 -5.28 6.97
C VAL A 6 -2.06 -6.47 6.09
N ALA A 7 -2.94 -6.94 5.21
CA ALA A 7 -2.59 -8.00 4.26
C ALA A 7 -1.42 -7.57 3.34
N PHE A 8 -1.46 -6.32 2.85
CA PHE A 8 -0.38 -5.77 2.04
C PHE A 8 0.94 -5.66 2.81
N ALA A 9 0.90 -5.24 4.08
CA ALA A 9 2.09 -5.17 4.94
C ALA A 9 2.75 -6.54 5.11
N ILE A 10 1.98 -7.62 5.28
CA ILE A 10 2.52 -8.99 5.41
C ILE A 10 3.26 -9.42 4.14
N ILE A 11 2.74 -9.06 2.96
CA ILE A 11 3.35 -9.37 1.66
C ILE A 11 4.65 -8.57 1.45
N ILE A 12 4.66 -7.29 1.84
CA ILE A 12 5.79 -6.38 1.61
C ILE A 12 6.91 -6.56 2.66
N ALA A 13 6.59 -7.03 3.87
CA ALA A 13 7.55 -7.24 4.96
C ALA A 13 8.83 -7.99 4.56
N PRO A 14 8.77 -9.18 3.92
CA PRO A 14 9.98 -9.88 3.51
C PRO A 14 10.82 -9.10 2.50
N LEU A 15 10.20 -8.33 1.59
CA LEU A 15 10.93 -7.50 0.63
C LEU A 15 11.66 -6.35 1.35
N MET A 16 11.01 -5.68 2.29
CA MET A 16 11.62 -4.59 3.05
C MET A 16 12.80 -5.06 3.90
N VAL A 17 12.66 -6.23 4.52
CA VAL A 17 13.75 -6.87 5.28
C VAL A 17 14.95 -7.17 4.37
N ARG A 18 14.75 -7.61 3.12
CA ARG A 18 15.84 -7.79 2.13
C ARG A 18 16.54 -6.50 1.77
N LEU A 19 15.81 -5.39 1.72
CA LEU A 19 16.36 -4.08 1.39
C LEU A 19 17.14 -3.45 2.56
N GLY A 20 17.23 -4.15 3.70
CA GLY A 20 17.92 -3.69 4.91
C GLY A 20 17.06 -2.80 5.80
N TYR A 21 15.75 -2.76 5.56
CA TYR A 21 14.78 -2.12 6.46
C TYR A 21 14.19 -3.16 7.43
N ASP A 22 13.31 -2.72 8.32
CA ASP A 22 12.64 -3.58 9.29
C ASP A 22 11.12 -3.65 9.08
N SER A 23 10.46 -4.57 9.79
CA SER A 23 9.00 -4.71 9.73
C SER A 23 8.27 -3.44 10.21
N ILE A 24 8.88 -2.64 11.10
CA ILE A 24 8.30 -1.35 11.50
C ILE A 24 8.27 -0.40 10.30
N THR A 25 9.36 -0.27 9.55
CA THR A 25 9.40 0.52 8.31
C THR A 25 8.33 0.05 7.33
N THR A 26 8.11 -1.26 7.22
CA THR A 26 7.04 -1.84 6.39
C THR A 26 5.66 -1.33 6.81
N VAL A 27 5.34 -1.37 8.11
CA VAL A 27 4.06 -0.88 8.65
C VAL A 27 3.92 0.63 8.45
N LEU A 28 5.00 1.40 8.58
CA LEU A 28 5.00 2.83 8.35
C LEU A 28 4.61 3.17 6.89
N VAL A 29 5.23 2.51 5.91
CA VAL A 29 4.98 2.82 4.49
C VAL A 29 3.66 2.27 3.95
N THR A 30 3.06 1.30 4.64
CA THR A 30 1.80 0.66 4.20
C THR A 30 0.61 1.19 4.99
N TYR A 31 0.52 0.81 6.27
CA TYR A 31 -0.61 1.11 7.12
C TYR A 31 -0.66 2.59 7.49
N ILE A 32 0.40 3.15 8.06
CA ILE A 32 0.41 4.54 8.52
C ILE A 32 0.24 5.51 7.34
N ALA A 33 0.89 5.24 6.21
CA ALA A 33 0.70 6.02 4.98
C ALA A 33 -0.77 6.04 4.54
N THR A 34 -1.46 4.89 4.57
CA THR A 34 -2.88 4.78 4.22
C THR A 34 -3.76 5.58 5.18
N GLN A 35 -3.49 5.52 6.48
CA GLN A 35 -4.26 6.24 7.49
C GLN A 35 -4.11 7.76 7.36
N ILE A 36 -2.88 8.25 7.11
CA ILE A 36 -2.62 9.68 6.87
C ILE A 36 -3.36 10.14 5.61
N GLY A 37 -3.28 9.37 4.52
CA GLY A 37 -3.97 9.68 3.27
C GLY A 37 -5.49 9.74 3.43
N PHE A 38 -6.08 8.78 4.12
CA PHE A 38 -7.53 8.75 4.36
C PHE A 38 -8.00 9.92 5.23
N ALA A 39 -7.28 10.20 6.33
CA ALA A 39 -7.63 11.25 7.28
C ALA A 39 -7.51 12.67 6.71
N SER A 40 -6.51 12.89 5.85
CA SER A 40 -6.22 14.21 5.28
C SER A 40 -6.79 14.44 3.88
N SER A 41 -7.44 13.43 3.28
CA SER A 41 -7.95 13.50 1.90
C SER A 41 -8.91 14.67 1.68
N TRP A 42 -8.62 15.49 0.68
CA TRP A 42 -9.40 16.67 0.33
C TRP A 42 -10.66 16.37 -0.50
N MET A 43 -10.74 15.16 -1.06
CA MET A 43 -11.82 14.71 -1.97
C MET A 43 -12.46 13.38 -1.54
N ASN A 44 -12.35 13.00 -0.26
CA ASN A 44 -12.89 11.74 0.25
C ASN A 44 -14.42 11.66 0.02
N PRO A 45 -14.93 10.76 -0.85
CA PRO A 45 -16.34 10.70 -1.18
C PRO A 45 -17.20 10.16 -0.04
N PHE A 46 -16.61 9.39 0.88
CA PHE A 46 -17.32 8.75 1.99
C PHE A 46 -17.53 9.69 3.17
N CYS A 47 -16.57 10.57 3.43
CA CYS A 47 -16.64 11.49 4.56
C CYS A 47 -16.93 12.92 4.12
N VAL A 48 -16.09 13.45 3.23
CA VAL A 48 -16.08 14.89 2.90
C VAL A 48 -17.25 15.25 2.00
N VAL A 49 -17.47 14.49 0.92
CA VAL A 49 -18.56 14.79 -0.03
C VAL A 49 -19.94 14.58 0.61
N VAL A 50 -20.10 13.52 1.41
CA VAL A 50 -21.33 13.29 2.19
C VAL A 50 -21.60 14.45 3.15
N ALA A 51 -20.60 14.89 3.91
CA ALA A 51 -20.74 16.03 4.82
C ALA A 51 -21.08 17.33 4.09
N GLN A 52 -20.51 17.57 2.90
CA GLN A 52 -20.84 18.73 2.06
C GLN A 52 -22.29 18.68 1.57
N GLY A 53 -22.77 17.49 1.18
CA GLY A 53 -24.17 17.28 0.82
C GLY A 53 -25.13 17.57 1.97
N ILE A 54 -24.79 17.16 3.19
CA ILE A 54 -25.58 17.46 4.40
C ILE A 54 -25.55 18.96 4.73
N ALA A 55 -24.39 19.61 4.60
CA ALA A 55 -24.21 21.03 4.89
C ALA A 55 -24.75 21.97 3.80
N GLY A 56 -25.23 21.43 2.67
CA GLY A 56 -25.76 22.23 1.55
C GLY A 56 -24.71 23.09 0.84
N VAL A 57 -23.42 22.77 1.00
CA VAL A 57 -22.32 23.51 0.34
C VAL A 57 -21.89 22.81 -0.95
N PRO A 58 -21.37 23.55 -1.96
CA PRO A 58 -20.89 22.93 -3.18
C PRO A 58 -19.82 21.86 -2.91
N VAL A 59 -19.88 20.77 -3.67
CA VAL A 59 -18.83 19.74 -3.65
C VAL A 59 -17.48 20.39 -3.98
N LEU A 60 -16.40 19.94 -3.32
CA LEU A 60 -15.06 20.52 -3.42
C LEU A 60 -14.91 21.96 -2.89
N SER A 61 -15.94 22.55 -2.27
CA SER A 61 -15.78 23.81 -1.53
C SER A 61 -14.68 23.70 -0.46
N GLY A 62 -13.78 24.68 -0.41
CA GLY A 62 -12.64 24.68 0.53
C GLY A 62 -11.50 23.71 0.17
N SER A 63 -11.46 23.19 -1.06
CA SER A 63 -10.42 22.26 -1.54
C SER A 63 -8.99 22.81 -1.36
N GLY A 64 -8.77 24.10 -1.60
CA GLY A 64 -7.44 24.72 -1.47
C GLY A 64 -6.81 24.52 -0.08
N LEU A 65 -7.55 24.83 0.99
CA LEU A 65 -7.08 24.61 2.36
C LEU A 65 -6.82 23.11 2.63
N ARG A 66 -7.73 22.25 2.19
CA ARG A 66 -7.61 20.79 2.40
C ARG A 66 -6.41 20.21 1.68
N ILE A 67 -6.11 20.67 0.46
CA ILE A 67 -4.92 20.27 -0.29
C ILE A 67 -3.66 20.67 0.47
N VAL A 68 -3.60 21.90 1.02
CA VAL A 68 -2.45 22.34 1.84
C VAL A 68 -2.28 21.44 3.07
N VAL A 69 -3.37 21.15 3.80
CA VAL A 69 -3.34 20.25 4.96
C VAL A 69 -2.90 18.84 4.56
N TRP A 70 -3.41 18.30 3.46
CA TRP A 70 -3.02 17.01 2.91
C TRP A 70 -1.53 16.95 2.57
N VAL A 71 -0.99 17.97 1.91
CA VAL A 71 0.45 18.07 1.60
C VAL A 71 1.27 18.09 2.88
N ILE A 72 0.92 18.93 3.86
CA ILE A 72 1.65 19.04 5.12
C ILE A 72 1.63 17.71 5.89
N ALA A 73 0.45 17.09 6.04
CA ALA A 73 0.30 15.81 6.72
C ALA A 73 1.13 14.70 6.05
N THR A 74 1.09 14.64 4.72
CA THR A 74 1.87 13.68 3.92
C THR A 74 3.37 13.92 4.08
N LEU A 75 3.83 15.17 4.03
CA LEU A 75 5.24 15.51 4.20
C LEU A 75 5.75 15.15 5.60
N ILE A 76 4.98 15.41 6.65
CA ILE A 76 5.34 15.03 8.02
C ILE A 76 5.50 13.50 8.11
N GLY A 77 4.53 12.74 7.61
CA GLY A 77 4.60 11.28 7.58
C GLY A 77 5.79 10.74 6.79
N LEU A 78 6.06 11.34 5.63
CA LEU A 78 7.19 10.97 4.77
C LEU A 78 8.53 11.26 5.44
N ILE A 79 8.72 12.46 5.99
CA ILE A 79 9.98 12.85 6.67
C ILE A 79 10.21 11.95 7.88
N PHE A 80 9.19 11.73 8.69
CA PHE A 80 9.27 10.82 9.84
C PHE A 80 9.70 9.41 9.42
N THR A 81 9.06 8.86 8.39
CA THR A 81 9.36 7.52 7.88
C THR A 81 10.78 7.44 7.31
N MET A 82 11.22 8.43 6.54
CA MET A 82 12.57 8.46 5.97
C MET A 82 13.67 8.57 7.04
N VAL A 83 13.45 9.41 8.07
CA VAL A 83 14.38 9.53 9.20
C VAL A 83 14.47 8.21 9.96
N TYR A 84 13.34 7.55 10.22
CA TYR A 84 13.33 6.25 10.87
C TYR A 84 14.03 5.17 10.03
N ALA A 85 13.61 5.01 8.78
CA ALA A 85 14.12 4.01 7.85
C ALA A 85 15.63 4.16 7.61
N SER A 86 16.13 5.40 7.50
CA SER A 86 17.56 5.66 7.34
C SER A 86 18.39 5.34 8.59
N ARG A 87 17.82 5.50 9.79
CA ARG A 87 18.48 5.10 11.05
C ARG A 87 18.58 3.58 11.16
N VAL A 88 17.48 2.87 10.89
CA VAL A 88 17.46 1.40 10.93
C VAL A 88 18.39 0.80 9.88
N LYS A 89 18.41 1.34 8.66
CA LYS A 89 19.30 0.87 7.60
C LYS A 89 20.78 1.05 7.93
N LYS A 90 21.15 2.13 8.65
CA LYS A 90 22.54 2.40 9.06
C LYS A 90 22.98 1.52 10.23
N ASN A 91 22.10 1.26 11.18
CA ASN A 91 22.39 0.39 12.31
C ASN A 91 21.18 -0.51 12.60
N PRO A 92 21.18 -1.75 12.07
CA PRO A 92 20.08 -2.70 12.23
C PRO A 92 19.76 -3.06 13.68
N LEU A 93 20.70 -2.87 14.62
CA LEU A 93 20.51 -3.11 16.06
C LEU A 93 19.63 -2.04 16.73
N LEU A 94 19.43 -0.89 16.08
CA LEU A 94 18.48 0.12 16.54
C LEU A 94 17.02 -0.31 16.32
N SER A 95 16.77 -1.34 15.51
CA SER A 95 15.42 -1.85 15.31
C SER A 95 14.97 -2.62 16.55
N ARG A 96 13.84 -2.20 17.12
CA ARG A 96 13.20 -2.89 18.26
C ARG A 96 12.64 -4.27 17.88
N VAL A 97 12.52 -4.55 16.58
CA VAL A 97 11.99 -5.81 16.04
C VAL A 97 13.08 -6.66 15.39
N HIS A 98 14.36 -6.39 15.68
CA HIS A 98 15.47 -7.10 15.07
C HIS A 98 15.40 -8.63 15.23
N GLU A 99 15.01 -9.10 16.42
CA GLU A 99 14.79 -10.52 16.74
C GLU A 99 13.59 -11.10 15.97
N SER A 100 12.46 -10.40 15.97
CA SER A 100 11.23 -10.83 15.26
C SER A 100 11.42 -10.89 13.74
N ASP A 101 12.21 -9.95 13.19
CA ASP A 101 12.54 -9.90 11.77
C ASP A 101 13.51 -11.02 11.35
N ARG A 102 14.14 -11.71 12.30
CA ARG A 102 14.95 -12.90 12.02
C ARG A 102 14.12 -14.00 11.36
N PHE A 103 12.84 -14.12 11.73
CA PHE A 103 11.90 -15.04 11.08
C PHE A 103 11.79 -14.78 9.57
N PHE A 104 11.67 -13.52 9.16
CA PHE A 104 11.60 -13.15 7.74
C PHE A 104 12.94 -13.36 7.02
N ARG A 105 14.07 -13.14 7.72
CA ARG A 105 15.43 -13.40 7.18
C ARG A 105 15.69 -14.90 6.99
N GLU A 106 15.31 -15.73 7.96
CA GLU A 106 15.52 -17.18 7.95
C GLU A 106 14.59 -17.88 6.94
N LYS A 107 13.30 -17.57 6.94
CA LYS A 107 12.35 -18.13 5.95
C LYS A 107 12.66 -17.73 4.51
N GLN A 108 13.43 -16.67 4.29
CA GLN A 108 13.86 -16.26 2.96
C GLN A 108 14.95 -17.12 2.34
N ALA A 109 15.71 -17.85 3.16
CA ALA A 109 16.67 -18.83 2.65
C ALA A 109 15.96 -20.03 1.98
N ASP A 110 14.67 -20.22 2.28
CA ASP A 110 13.86 -21.35 1.82
C ASP A 110 12.88 -20.97 0.69
N VAL A 111 12.90 -19.72 0.23
CA VAL A 111 12.16 -19.31 -0.98
C VAL A 111 12.97 -19.71 -2.20
N GLU A 112 12.94 -21.01 -2.52
CA GLU A 112 13.42 -21.54 -3.79
C GLU A 112 12.70 -20.82 -4.93
N GLN A 113 13.48 -20.30 -5.89
CA GLN A 113 12.95 -19.91 -7.18
C GLN A 113 12.49 -21.17 -7.90
N ARG A 114 11.23 -21.58 -7.66
CA ARG A 114 10.64 -22.67 -8.42
C ARG A 114 10.60 -22.24 -9.90
N PRO A 115 11.13 -23.06 -10.83
CA PRO A 115 10.98 -22.78 -12.24
C PRO A 115 9.49 -22.74 -12.57
N PHE A 116 9.10 -21.76 -13.40
CA PHE A 116 7.74 -21.67 -13.91
C PHE A 116 7.33 -23.01 -14.52
N THR A 117 6.32 -23.64 -13.94
CA THR A 117 5.86 -24.96 -14.39
C THR A 117 4.85 -24.78 -15.53
N PHE A 118 4.64 -25.81 -16.34
CA PHE A 118 3.62 -25.80 -17.41
C PHE A 118 2.21 -25.46 -16.88
N GLY A 119 1.91 -25.81 -15.63
CA GLY A 119 0.66 -25.44 -14.94
C GLY A 119 0.51 -23.92 -14.74
N ASP A 120 1.59 -23.21 -14.38
CA ASP A 120 1.57 -21.75 -14.21
C ASP A 120 1.29 -21.06 -15.54
N TRP A 121 1.88 -21.58 -16.62
CA TRP A 121 1.64 -21.10 -17.99
C TRP A 121 0.18 -21.28 -18.40
N LEU A 122 -0.41 -22.43 -18.09
CA LEU A 122 -1.82 -22.70 -18.35
C LEU A 122 -2.73 -21.74 -17.57
N VAL A 123 -2.45 -21.52 -16.29
CA VAL A 123 -3.22 -20.60 -15.43
C VAL A 123 -3.15 -19.17 -15.98
N LEU A 124 -1.98 -18.70 -16.39
CA LEU A 124 -1.80 -17.37 -16.98
C LEU A 124 -2.57 -17.24 -18.29
N ILE A 125 -2.51 -18.23 -19.19
CA ILE A 125 -3.26 -18.22 -20.45
C ILE A 125 -4.76 -18.17 -20.19
N VAL A 126 -5.28 -18.99 -19.28
CA VAL A 126 -6.71 -19.02 -18.96
C VAL A 126 -7.15 -17.68 -18.35
N LEU A 127 -6.39 -17.12 -17.41
CA LEU A 127 -6.70 -15.82 -16.83
C LEU A 127 -6.71 -14.71 -17.89
N THR A 128 -5.71 -14.67 -18.78
CA THR A 128 -5.68 -13.68 -19.86
C THR A 128 -6.83 -13.90 -20.84
N ALA A 129 -7.12 -15.13 -21.25
CA ALA A 129 -8.21 -15.45 -22.16
C ALA A 129 -9.57 -15.08 -21.59
N VAL A 130 -9.81 -15.30 -20.29
CA VAL A 130 -11.05 -14.90 -19.61
C VAL A 130 -11.17 -13.37 -19.55
N ASN A 131 -10.10 -12.65 -19.20
CA ASN A 131 -10.14 -11.19 -19.13
C ASN A 131 -10.34 -10.57 -20.52
N VAL A 132 -9.69 -11.09 -21.56
CA VAL A 132 -9.85 -10.64 -22.94
C VAL A 132 -11.24 -11.01 -23.48
N GLY A 133 -11.73 -12.22 -23.20
CA GLY A 133 -13.06 -12.67 -23.60
C GLY A 133 -14.17 -11.84 -22.95
N ASN A 134 -14.04 -11.54 -21.66
CA ASN A 134 -14.94 -10.62 -20.96
C ASN A 134 -14.86 -9.21 -21.56
N GLY A 135 -13.65 -8.68 -21.78
CA GLY A 135 -13.44 -7.36 -22.39
C GLY A 135 -14.05 -7.22 -23.79
N LEU A 136 -13.92 -8.25 -24.63
CA LEU A 136 -14.53 -8.30 -25.96
C LEU A 136 -16.06 -8.47 -25.89
N GLY A 137 -16.56 -9.20 -24.90
CA GLY A 137 -18.00 -9.31 -24.62
C GLY A 137 -18.63 -7.97 -24.22
N TYR A 138 -17.89 -7.10 -23.52
CA TYR A 138 -18.35 -5.73 -23.23
C TYR A 138 -18.37 -4.85 -24.48
N LEU A 139 -17.36 -4.95 -25.35
CA LEU A 139 -17.30 -4.20 -26.62
C LEU A 139 -18.36 -4.63 -27.65
N GLY A 140 -18.86 -5.87 -27.55
CA GLY A 140 -19.88 -6.41 -28.45
C GLY A 140 -21.32 -6.16 -28.02
N ARG A 141 -21.56 -5.60 -26.82
CA ARG A 141 -22.91 -5.38 -26.28
C ARG A 141 -23.42 -3.94 -26.46
N ASP A 142 -22.58 -3.04 -26.96
CA ASP A 142 -22.88 -1.64 -27.28
C ASP A 142 -23.10 -1.39 -28.79
N ARG A 143 -23.48 -2.42 -29.57
CA ARG A 143 -24.00 -2.30 -30.94
C ARG A 143 -25.35 -2.97 -31.06
#